data_AF-A0A2J6SEN9-F1
#
_entry.id   AF-A0A2J6SEN9-F1
#
_cell.length_a   1.000
_cell.length_b   1.000
_cell.length_c   1.000
_cell.angle_alpha   90.00
_cell.angle_beta   90.00
_cell.angle_gamma   90.00
#
_symmetry.space_group_name_H-M   'P 1'
#
loop_
_entity.id
_entity.type
_entity.pdbx_description
1 polymer ?
#
loop_
_entity_poly.entity_id
_entity_poly.type
_entity_poly.pdbx_seq_one_letter_code
_entity_poly.pdbx_strand_id
1 'polypeptide(L)'
;MDPGMNELLKWSVENSSTTVNDPSTAPPTNRHLNPDALNALFGGPSDADLMIASMAAIKSSDPEISLEDKLVAFDNFEQLIENLDNANNLQPLALWTPLLECLAHEEAEIRMMAAWCVGTAVQNNEKSQERLLAMNGIPPLVKLATGEKEGQKVRRKAVYALSSAARNYQPSMDVLMEELGKLGRSAEKIDASDMDAVDVLIGGLRDEASKAA
;
A
#
# COMPACT_ATOMS: atom_id res chain seq x y z
N MET A 1 12.77 31.52 -5.70
CA MET A 1 11.86 31.97 -4.64
C MET A 1 10.58 31.18 -4.81
N ASP A 2 10.09 30.56 -3.75
CA ASP A 2 8.88 29.74 -3.78
C ASP A 2 7.65 30.66 -4.06
N PRO A 3 6.90 30.43 -5.16
CA PRO A 3 5.72 31.21 -5.49
C PRO A 3 4.66 31.25 -4.36
N GLY A 4 4.49 30.16 -3.62
CA GLY A 4 3.51 30.06 -2.54
C GLY A 4 3.86 30.94 -1.33
N MET A 5 5.15 31.12 -1.06
CA MET A 5 5.63 31.98 0.02
C MET A 5 5.35 33.46 -0.25
N ASN A 6 5.41 33.88 -1.51
CA ASN A 6 5.11 35.26 -1.90
C ASN A 6 3.61 35.58 -1.77
N GLU A 7 2.74 34.63 -2.13
CA GLU A 7 1.29 34.78 -1.93
C GLU A 7 0.91 34.79 -0.45
N LEU A 8 1.56 33.93 0.36
CA LEU A 8 1.41 33.92 1.82
C LEU A 8 1.84 35.23 2.47
N LEU A 9 2.98 35.79 2.07
CA LEU A 9 3.46 37.07 2.58
C LEU A 9 2.49 38.20 2.21
N LYS A 10 1.99 38.22 0.98
CA LYS A 10 1.00 39.19 0.52
C LYS A 10 -0.30 39.09 1.33
N TRP A 11 -0.81 37.87 1.51
CA TRP A 11 -2.00 37.62 2.33
C TRP A 11 -1.79 38.03 3.79
N SER A 12 -0.65 37.70 4.39
CA SER A 12 -0.33 38.05 5.78
C SER A 12 -0.30 39.56 5.97
N VAL A 13 0.27 40.32 5.03
CA VAL A 13 0.30 41.79 5.09
C VAL A 13 -1.11 42.38 4.98
N GLU A 14 -1.93 41.85 4.08
CA GLU A 14 -3.33 42.27 3.88
C GLU A 14 -4.22 41.99 5.11
N ASN A 15 -3.93 40.91 5.86
CA ASN A 15 -4.74 40.49 7.01
C ASN A 15 -4.17 40.92 8.37
N SER A 16 -2.91 41.36 8.46
CA SER A 16 -2.30 41.83 9.72
C SER A 16 -2.57 43.31 10.02
N SER A 17 -3.07 44.08 9.05
CA SER A 17 -3.17 45.55 9.14
C SER A 17 -4.59 46.10 9.33
N THR A 18 -5.63 45.26 9.40
CA THR A 18 -7.04 45.70 9.43
C THR A 18 -7.70 45.77 10.82
N THR A 19 -6.99 45.51 11.92
CA THR A 19 -7.56 45.57 13.28
C THR A 19 -7.23 46.84 14.06
N VAL A 20 -6.58 47.83 13.44
CA VAL A 20 -6.21 49.09 14.12
C VAL A 20 -6.79 50.29 13.35
N ASN A 21 -7.96 50.76 13.81
CA ASN A 21 -8.43 52.17 13.77
C ASN A 21 -9.50 52.70 12.79
N ASP A 22 -10.36 51.92 12.13
CA ASP A 22 -11.56 52.52 11.48
C ASP A 22 -12.82 51.62 11.49
N PRO A 23 -13.89 51.98 12.24
CA PRO A 23 -15.15 51.23 12.27
C PRO A 23 -15.99 51.31 10.98
N SER A 24 -15.58 52.12 9.98
CA SER A 24 -16.30 52.28 8.71
C SER A 24 -15.75 51.43 7.56
N THR A 25 -14.61 50.75 7.75
CA THR A 25 -13.99 49.96 6.68
C THR A 25 -14.70 48.62 6.53
N ALA A 26 -15.24 48.35 5.33
CA ALA A 26 -15.83 47.05 5.01
C ALA A 26 -14.80 45.93 5.20
N PRO A 27 -15.16 44.80 5.84
CA PRO A 27 -14.23 43.69 6.02
C PRO A 27 -13.72 43.20 4.66
N PRO A 28 -12.42 42.87 4.53
CA PRO A 28 -11.86 42.39 3.27
C PRO A 28 -12.59 41.13 2.80
N THR A 29 -12.95 41.10 1.52
CA THR A 29 -13.82 40.11 0.88
C THR A 29 -13.11 38.81 0.49
N ASN A 30 -11.77 38.79 0.50
CA ASN A 30 -10.96 37.60 0.16
C ASN A 30 -10.35 36.95 1.41
N ARG A 31 -11.15 36.12 2.09
CA ARG A 31 -10.69 35.27 3.20
C ARG A 31 -10.13 33.91 2.77
N HIS A 32 -10.25 33.54 1.49
CA HIS A 32 -9.82 32.23 1.04
C HIS A 32 -8.36 32.25 0.63
N LEU A 33 -7.52 31.66 1.48
CA LEU A 33 -6.19 31.19 1.08
C LEU A 33 -6.37 30.11 0.01
N ASN A 34 -5.60 30.15 -1.08
CA ASN A 34 -5.59 29.06 -2.05
C ASN A 34 -4.93 27.80 -1.43
N PRO A 35 -5.18 26.60 -1.98
CA PRO A 35 -4.63 25.36 -1.44
C PRO A 35 -3.09 25.36 -1.35
N ASP A 36 -2.41 26.03 -2.29
CA ASP A 36 -0.95 26.09 -2.33
C ASP A 36 -0.38 26.94 -1.18
N ALA A 37 -1.00 28.07 -0.86
CA ALA A 37 -0.68 28.90 0.30
C ALA A 37 -1.02 28.17 1.62
N LEU A 38 -2.11 27.41 1.67
CA LEU A 38 -2.43 26.57 2.83
C LEU A 38 -1.39 25.47 3.03
N ASN A 39 -0.98 24.78 1.96
CA ASN A 39 0.05 23.74 2.02
C ASN A 39 1.42 24.33 2.39
N ALA A 40 1.76 25.54 1.93
CA ALA A 40 2.98 26.21 2.31
C ALA A 40 2.95 26.73 3.78
N LEU A 41 1.76 26.98 4.34
CA LEU A 41 1.58 27.46 5.71
C LEU A 41 1.44 26.35 6.74
N PHE A 42 0.71 25.29 6.42
CA PHE A 42 0.36 24.19 7.32
C PHE A 42 1.05 22.87 6.98
N GLY A 43 1.73 22.80 5.84
CA GLY A 43 2.17 21.54 5.22
C GLY A 43 1.09 20.98 4.29
N GLY A 44 1.51 20.24 3.26
CA GLY A 44 0.60 19.37 2.51
C GLY A 44 0.11 18.19 3.36
N PRO A 45 -0.78 17.34 2.83
CA PRO A 45 -1.21 16.13 3.52
C PRO A 45 0.01 15.28 3.92
N SER A 46 -0.04 14.69 5.10
CA SER A 46 1.02 13.77 5.53
C SER A 46 0.97 12.47 4.73
N ASP A 47 2.06 11.69 4.72
CA ASP A 47 2.06 10.35 4.13
C ASP A 47 0.94 9.47 4.70
N ALA A 48 0.66 9.60 6.00
CA ALA A 48 -0.45 8.89 6.63
C ALA A 48 -1.81 9.31 6.06
N ASP A 49 -2.03 10.61 5.84
CA ASP A 49 -3.26 11.11 5.22
C ASP A 49 -3.40 10.60 3.78
N LEU A 50 -2.29 10.58 3.02
CA LEU A 50 -2.26 10.06 1.65
C LEU A 50 -2.51 8.56 1.61
N MET A 51 -1.93 7.78 2.52
CA MET A 51 -2.18 6.33 2.64
C MET A 51 -3.66 6.03 2.92
N ILE A 52 -4.29 6.78 3.83
CA ILE A 52 -5.71 6.66 4.16
C ILE A 52 -6.56 7.04 2.94
N ALA A 53 -6.23 8.15 2.27
CA ALA A 53 -6.95 8.60 1.08
C ALA A 53 -6.88 7.58 -0.07
N SER A 54 -5.69 7.01 -0.34
CA SER A 54 -5.52 5.97 -1.35
C SER A 54 -6.36 4.74 -1.02
N MET A 55 -6.33 4.25 0.22
CA MET A 55 -7.14 3.08 0.61
C MET A 55 -8.64 3.36 0.54
N ALA A 56 -9.08 4.58 0.86
CA ALA A 56 -10.46 4.99 0.71
C ALA A 56 -10.92 4.97 -0.76
N ALA A 57 -10.08 5.46 -1.68
CA ALA A 57 -10.36 5.40 -3.12
C ALA A 57 -10.40 3.95 -3.62
N ILE A 58 -9.42 3.12 -3.24
CA ILE A 58 -9.34 1.69 -3.58
C ILE A 58 -10.63 0.95 -3.17
N LYS A 59 -11.12 1.21 -1.96
CA LYS A 59 -12.30 0.54 -1.38
C LYS A 59 -13.62 1.21 -1.71
N SER A 60 -13.62 2.28 -2.50
CA SER A 60 -14.84 3.01 -2.81
C SER A 60 -15.83 2.15 -3.59
N SER A 61 -17.11 2.24 -3.20
CA SER A 61 -18.25 1.70 -3.93
C SER A 61 -18.93 2.75 -4.82
N ASP A 62 -18.36 3.96 -4.92
CA ASP A 62 -18.85 5.01 -5.79
C ASP A 62 -18.64 4.62 -7.27
N PRO A 63 -19.69 4.55 -8.11
CA PRO A 63 -19.55 4.21 -9.52
C PRO A 63 -18.77 5.25 -10.33
N GLU A 64 -18.62 6.48 -9.84
CA GLU A 64 -17.81 7.52 -10.50
C GLU A 64 -16.30 7.29 -10.31
N ILE A 65 -15.90 6.46 -9.34
CA ILE A 65 -14.51 6.05 -9.15
C ILE A 65 -14.26 4.79 -9.98
N SER A 66 -13.64 4.98 -11.13
CA SER A 66 -13.39 3.91 -12.10
C SER A 66 -12.35 2.91 -11.59
N LEU A 67 -12.24 1.76 -12.27
CA LEU A 67 -11.15 0.81 -12.01
C LEU A 67 -9.79 1.48 -12.21
N GLU A 68 -9.63 2.31 -13.24
CA GLU A 68 -8.37 3.01 -13.51
C GLU A 68 -7.98 3.95 -12.36
N ASP A 69 -8.94 4.69 -11.79
CA ASP A 69 -8.69 5.55 -10.63
C ASP A 69 -8.25 4.74 -9.39
N LYS A 70 -8.84 3.55 -9.20
CA LYS A 70 -8.42 2.64 -8.11
C LYS A 70 -7.01 2.11 -8.32
N LEU A 71 -6.60 1.83 -9.56
CA LEU A 71 -5.24 1.39 -9.87
C LEU A 71 -4.22 2.52 -9.65
N VAL A 72 -4.56 3.76 -10.01
CA VAL A 72 -3.75 4.94 -9.67
C VAL A 72 -3.63 5.10 -8.15
N ALA A 73 -4.72 4.91 -7.41
CA ALA A 73 -4.68 4.96 -5.95
C ALA A 73 -3.80 3.84 -5.36
N PHE A 74 -3.82 2.64 -5.93
CA PHE A 74 -2.88 1.57 -5.57
C PHE A 74 -1.43 1.94 -5.86
N ASP A 75 -1.12 2.49 -7.04
CA ASP A 75 0.25 2.92 -7.38
C ASP A 75 0.77 4.00 -6.41
N ASN A 76 -0.09 4.95 -6.02
CA ASN A 76 0.24 5.96 -5.02
C ASN A 76 0.46 5.33 -3.63
N PHE A 77 -0.39 4.38 -3.24
CA PHE A 77 -0.26 3.66 -1.98
C PHE A 77 1.03 2.84 -1.94
N GLU A 78 1.37 2.15 -3.03
CA GLU A 78 2.54 1.29 -3.16
C GLU A 78 3.84 2.09 -3.02
N GLN A 79 3.93 3.25 -3.68
CA GLN A 79 5.07 4.17 -3.56
C GLN A 79 5.28 4.66 -2.12
N LEU A 80 4.21 4.97 -1.38
CA LEU A 80 4.31 5.42 0.00
C LEU A 80 4.86 4.32 0.91
N ILE A 81 4.45 3.07 0.70
CA ILE A 81 4.83 1.93 1.55
C ILE A 81 6.18 1.30 1.16
N GLU A 82 6.85 1.78 0.10
CA GLU A 82 8.29 1.52 -0.11
C GLU A 82 9.13 2.05 1.06
N ASN A 83 8.64 3.10 1.75
CA ASN A 83 9.22 3.56 2.99
C ASN A 83 8.79 2.64 4.16
N LEU A 84 9.78 2.10 4.89
CA LEU A 84 9.55 1.16 5.99
C LEU A 84 8.72 1.74 7.15
N ASP A 85 8.87 3.03 7.46
CA ASP A 85 8.07 3.68 8.51
C ASP A 85 6.60 3.79 8.10
N ASN A 86 6.34 4.14 6.83
CA ASN A 86 5.00 4.14 6.27
C ASN A 86 4.41 2.72 6.20
N ALA A 87 5.19 1.72 5.76
CA ALA A 87 4.77 0.33 5.80
C ALA A 87 4.34 -0.10 7.22
N ASN A 88 5.12 0.31 8.23
CA ASN A 88 4.83 0.05 9.63
C ASN A 88 3.59 0.80 10.14
N ASN A 89 3.18 1.88 9.48
CA ASN A 89 1.96 2.62 9.79
C ASN A 89 0.68 1.93 9.30
N LEU A 90 0.75 0.89 8.45
CA LEU A 90 -0.45 0.14 8.06
C LEU A 90 -1.22 -0.43 9.26
N GLN A 91 -0.52 -0.80 10.34
CA GLN A 91 -1.14 -1.31 11.55
C GLN A 91 -1.88 -0.22 12.35
N PRO A 92 -1.23 0.86 12.81
CA PRO A 92 -1.93 1.92 13.56
C PRO A 92 -2.99 2.64 12.73
N LEU A 93 -2.85 2.71 11.40
CA LEU A 93 -3.85 3.28 10.49
C LEU A 93 -4.98 2.28 10.11
N ALA A 94 -4.93 1.04 10.61
CA ALA A 94 -5.90 -0.02 10.31
C ALA A 94 -6.05 -0.35 8.80
N LEU A 95 -4.98 -0.20 8.02
CA LEU A 95 -4.99 -0.37 6.56
C LEU A 95 -4.70 -1.81 6.11
N TRP A 96 -4.20 -2.68 7.00
CA TRP A 96 -3.97 -4.09 6.67
C TRP A 96 -5.26 -4.83 6.28
N THR A 97 -6.34 -4.65 7.04
CA THR A 97 -7.62 -5.33 6.77
C THR A 97 -8.15 -5.01 5.36
N PRO A 98 -8.37 -3.73 4.99
CA PRO A 98 -8.89 -3.42 3.66
C PRO A 98 -7.92 -3.85 2.54
N LEU A 99 -6.59 -3.80 2.77
CA LEU A 99 -5.60 -4.29 1.80
C LEU A 99 -5.72 -5.81 1.57
N LEU A 100 -5.82 -6.60 2.64
CA LEU A 100 -5.92 -8.07 2.53
C LEU A 100 -7.26 -8.51 1.94
N GLU A 101 -8.35 -7.77 2.18
CA GLU A 101 -9.64 -8.03 1.51
C GLU A 101 -9.54 -7.92 -0.02
N CYS A 102 -8.70 -7.01 -0.53
CA CYS A 102 -8.50 -6.83 -1.97
C CYS A 102 -7.84 -8.04 -2.64
N LEU A 103 -7.19 -8.96 -1.90
CA LEU A 103 -6.66 -10.21 -2.45
C LEU A 103 -7.76 -11.17 -2.95
N ALA A 104 -9.02 -10.95 -2.54
CA ALA A 104 -10.18 -11.73 -2.98
C ALA A 104 -11.14 -10.93 -3.88
N HIS A 105 -10.72 -9.77 -4.40
CA HIS A 105 -11.56 -8.93 -5.26
C HIS A 105 -11.93 -9.63 -6.57
N GLU A 106 -13.07 -9.28 -7.17
CA GLU A 106 -13.51 -9.86 -8.45
C GLU A 106 -12.60 -9.47 -9.63
N GLU A 107 -12.19 -8.20 -9.68
CA GLU A 107 -11.23 -7.68 -10.65
C GLU A 107 -9.80 -8.18 -10.40
N ALA A 108 -9.17 -8.74 -11.44
CA ALA A 108 -7.83 -9.32 -11.35
C ALA A 108 -6.76 -8.27 -11.08
N GLU A 109 -6.90 -7.08 -11.65
CA GLU A 109 -5.98 -5.96 -11.49
C GLU A 109 -5.92 -5.51 -10.03
N ILE A 110 -7.05 -5.52 -9.32
CA ILE A 110 -7.09 -5.21 -7.88
C ILE A 110 -6.37 -6.29 -7.07
N ARG A 111 -6.59 -7.57 -7.37
CA ARG A 111 -5.85 -8.67 -6.71
C ARG A 111 -4.34 -8.56 -6.95
N MET A 112 -3.94 -8.23 -8.18
CA MET A 112 -2.55 -8.02 -8.56
C MET A 112 -1.91 -6.90 -7.74
N MET A 113 -2.56 -5.73 -7.69
CA MET A 113 -2.02 -4.57 -6.97
C MET A 113 -2.00 -4.78 -5.46
N ALA A 114 -3.02 -5.43 -4.90
CA ALA A 114 -3.04 -5.78 -3.49
C ALA A 114 -1.88 -6.72 -3.12
N ALA A 115 -1.64 -7.76 -3.92
CA ALA A 115 -0.51 -8.66 -3.71
C ALA A 115 0.84 -7.93 -3.84
N TRP A 116 0.96 -6.99 -4.78
CA TRP A 116 2.15 -6.15 -4.89
C TRP A 116 2.37 -5.32 -3.62
N CYS A 117 1.37 -4.55 -3.19
CA CYS A 117 1.47 -3.72 -2.00
C CYS A 117 1.80 -4.52 -0.74
N VAL A 118 1.19 -5.71 -0.57
CA VAL A 118 1.54 -6.61 0.54
C VAL A 118 3.00 -7.02 0.48
N GLY A 119 3.49 -7.40 -0.70
CA GLY A 119 4.90 -7.75 -0.89
C GLY A 119 5.86 -6.60 -0.57
N THR A 120 5.54 -5.38 -1.01
CA THR A 120 6.33 -4.18 -0.74
C THR A 120 6.38 -3.88 0.76
N ALA A 121 5.23 -3.90 1.44
CA ALA A 121 5.14 -3.60 2.87
C ALA A 121 5.96 -4.55 3.77
N VAL A 122 6.05 -5.83 3.39
CA VAL A 122 6.75 -6.86 4.19
C VAL A 122 8.20 -7.11 3.78
N GLN A 123 8.64 -6.57 2.63
CA GLN A 123 9.97 -6.83 2.12
C GLN A 123 11.05 -6.31 3.08
N ASN A 124 11.87 -7.21 3.60
CA ASN A 124 12.92 -6.91 4.58
C ASN A 124 12.39 -6.13 5.79
N ASN A 125 11.13 -6.38 6.18
CA ASN A 125 10.45 -5.68 7.26
C ASN A 125 9.78 -6.68 8.21
N GLU A 126 10.52 -7.14 9.23
CA GLU A 126 10.06 -8.14 10.20
C GLU A 126 8.76 -7.75 10.91
N LYS A 127 8.58 -6.46 11.25
CA LYS A 127 7.36 -5.98 11.89
C LYS A 127 6.12 -6.14 10.99
N SER A 128 6.27 -5.82 9.71
CA SER A 128 5.20 -6.04 8.74
C SER A 128 5.00 -7.53 8.40
N GLN A 129 6.08 -8.34 8.36
CA GLN A 129 5.99 -9.79 8.19
C GLN A 129 5.21 -10.44 9.35
N GLU A 130 5.51 -10.07 10.60
CA GLU A 130 4.78 -10.48 11.80
C GLU A 130 3.32 -10.09 11.69
N ARG A 131 3.03 -8.85 11.29
CA ARG A 131 1.65 -8.38 11.17
C ARG A 131 0.87 -9.10 10.08
N LEU A 132 1.46 -9.35 8.92
CA LEU A 132 0.87 -10.12 7.83
C LEU A 132 0.51 -11.54 8.31
N LEU A 133 1.43 -12.20 9.01
CA LEU A 133 1.24 -13.54 9.56
C LEU A 133 0.11 -13.56 10.60
N ALA A 134 0.12 -12.61 11.55
CA ALA A 134 -0.90 -12.50 12.59
C ALA A 134 -2.31 -12.27 12.03
N MET A 135 -2.40 -11.68 10.83
CA MET A 135 -3.67 -11.46 10.11
C MET A 135 -4.02 -12.57 9.12
N ASN A 136 -3.31 -13.71 9.16
CA ASN A 136 -3.52 -14.86 8.28
C ASN A 136 -3.45 -14.48 6.79
N GLY A 137 -2.50 -13.62 6.42
CA GLY A 137 -2.34 -13.14 5.04
C GLY A 137 -1.60 -14.09 4.10
N ILE A 138 -0.90 -15.12 4.63
CA ILE A 138 -0.16 -16.09 3.80
C ILE A 138 -1.09 -16.99 2.98
N PRO A 139 -2.16 -17.63 3.53
CA PRO A 139 -3.02 -18.52 2.75
C PRO A 139 -3.70 -17.86 1.53
N PRO A 140 -4.25 -16.63 1.61
CA PRO A 140 -4.76 -15.93 0.43
C PRO A 140 -3.71 -15.73 -0.67
N LEU A 141 -2.46 -15.41 -0.31
CA LEU A 141 -1.37 -15.26 -1.26
C LEU A 141 -0.99 -16.59 -1.92
N VAL A 142 -0.96 -17.70 -1.16
CA VAL A 142 -0.76 -19.04 -1.73
C VAL A 142 -1.86 -19.38 -2.73
N LYS A 143 -3.13 -19.14 -2.36
CA LYS A 143 -4.28 -19.36 -3.24
C LYS A 143 -4.14 -18.59 -4.56
N LEU A 144 -3.71 -17.33 -4.52
CA LEU A 144 -3.46 -16.55 -5.74
C LEU A 144 -2.27 -17.11 -6.52
N ALA A 145 -1.16 -17.42 -5.87
CA ALA A 145 0.06 -17.92 -6.53
C ALA A 145 -0.15 -19.25 -7.25
N THR A 146 -1.02 -20.12 -6.73
CA THR A 146 -1.26 -21.47 -7.27
C THR A 146 -2.60 -21.62 -7.99
N GLY A 147 -3.41 -20.56 -8.11
CA GLY A 147 -4.73 -20.63 -8.75
C GLY A 147 -4.64 -20.86 -10.26
N GLU A 148 -5.17 -21.98 -10.75
CA GLU A 148 -5.12 -22.34 -12.19
C GLU A 148 -5.88 -21.36 -13.09
N LYS A 149 -6.94 -20.73 -12.56
CA LYS A 149 -7.74 -19.72 -13.26
C LYS A 149 -7.22 -18.30 -13.07
N GLU A 150 -6.17 -18.13 -12.28
CA GLU A 150 -5.62 -16.82 -11.94
C GLU A 150 -4.60 -16.37 -12.99
N GLY A 151 -4.69 -15.11 -13.41
CA GLY A 151 -3.86 -14.59 -14.49
C GLY A 151 -2.38 -14.52 -14.11
N GLN A 152 -1.49 -14.72 -15.09
CA GLN A 152 -0.03 -14.74 -14.88
C GLN A 152 0.47 -13.54 -14.04
N LYS A 153 -0.02 -12.33 -14.30
CA LYS A 153 0.43 -11.11 -13.59
C LYS A 153 0.08 -11.16 -12.09
N VAL A 154 -1.14 -11.58 -11.74
CA VAL A 154 -1.58 -11.73 -10.35
C VAL A 154 -0.74 -12.79 -9.64
N ARG A 155 -0.57 -13.96 -10.28
CA ARG A 155 0.24 -15.06 -9.73
C ARG A 155 1.68 -14.60 -9.44
N ARG A 156 2.31 -13.87 -10.36
CA ARG A 156 3.68 -13.36 -10.18
C ARG A 156 3.79 -12.38 -9.01
N LYS A 157 2.81 -11.48 -8.83
CA LYS A 157 2.80 -10.56 -7.68
C LYS A 157 2.52 -11.27 -6.35
N ALA A 158 1.68 -12.30 -6.35
CA ALA A 158 1.48 -13.16 -5.18
C ALA A 158 2.77 -13.92 -4.80
N VAL A 159 3.49 -14.48 -5.78
CA VAL A 159 4.80 -15.12 -5.53
C VAL A 159 5.84 -14.12 -5.00
N TYR A 160 5.85 -12.90 -5.52
CA TYR A 160 6.70 -11.82 -4.99
C TYR A 160 6.37 -11.51 -3.52
N ALA A 161 5.09 -11.44 -3.16
CA ALA A 161 4.66 -11.22 -1.78
C ALA A 161 5.05 -12.37 -0.86
N LEU A 162 4.85 -13.62 -1.29
CA LEU A 162 5.27 -14.81 -0.54
C LEU A 162 6.79 -14.85 -0.30
N SER A 163 7.57 -14.54 -1.34
CA SER A 163 9.02 -14.41 -1.23
C SER A 163 9.42 -13.36 -0.20
N SER A 164 8.79 -12.18 -0.25
CA SER A 164 9.07 -11.08 0.67
C SER A 164 8.64 -11.40 2.10
N ALA A 165 7.54 -12.13 2.27
CA ALA A 165 7.02 -12.53 3.58
C ALA A 165 7.84 -13.63 4.26
N ALA A 166 8.45 -14.54 3.48
CA ALA A 166 9.10 -15.74 4.01
C ALA A 166 10.63 -15.63 4.15
N ARG A 167 11.30 -14.83 3.32
CA ARG A 167 12.77 -14.65 3.40
C ARG A 167 13.19 -14.09 4.75
N ASN A 168 14.15 -14.75 5.38
CA ASN A 168 14.67 -14.43 6.72
C ASN A 168 13.61 -14.38 7.83
N TYR A 169 12.42 -14.96 7.61
CA TYR A 169 11.36 -14.98 8.61
C TYR A 169 10.66 -16.35 8.66
N GLN A 170 11.20 -17.22 9.52
CA GLN A 170 10.80 -18.62 9.64
C GLN A 170 9.29 -18.83 9.90
N PRO A 171 8.60 -18.03 10.75
CA PRO A 171 7.17 -18.24 11.00
C PRO A 171 6.31 -18.16 9.74
N SER A 172 6.59 -17.23 8.82
CA SER A 172 5.89 -17.17 7.54
C SER A 172 6.31 -18.30 6.58
N MET A 173 7.58 -18.71 6.61
CA MET A 173 8.04 -19.86 5.82
C MET A 173 7.33 -21.15 6.22
N ASP A 174 7.18 -21.39 7.53
CA ASP A 174 6.49 -22.58 8.05
C ASP A 174 5.03 -22.62 7.57
N VAL A 175 4.31 -21.50 7.64
CA VAL A 175 2.92 -21.41 7.15
C VAL A 175 2.85 -21.56 5.63
N LEU A 176 3.79 -20.96 4.89
CA LEU A 176 3.87 -21.14 3.43
C LEU A 176 4.04 -22.62 3.06
N MET A 177 4.97 -23.33 3.71
CA MET A 177 5.20 -24.76 3.45
C MET A 177 4.00 -25.62 3.85
N GLU A 178 3.32 -25.28 4.95
CA GLU A 178 2.07 -25.95 5.35
C GLU A 178 0.97 -25.80 4.29
N GLU A 179 0.76 -24.57 3.80
CA GLU A 179 -0.25 -24.27 2.77
C GLU A 179 0.08 -24.96 1.43
N LEU A 180 1.35 -25.00 1.03
CA LEU A 180 1.78 -25.75 -0.16
C LEU A 180 1.59 -27.27 0.02
N GLY A 181 1.86 -27.80 1.23
CA GLY A 181 1.63 -29.20 1.57
C GLY A 181 0.16 -29.60 1.46
N LYS A 182 -0.77 -28.72 1.85
CA LYS A 182 -2.23 -28.92 1.67
C LYS A 182 -2.63 -29.07 0.19
N LEU A 183 -1.83 -28.52 -0.72
CA LEU A 183 -2.02 -28.63 -2.17
C LEU A 183 -1.28 -29.84 -2.79
N GLY A 184 -0.75 -30.76 -1.96
CA GLY A 184 0.00 -31.93 -2.43
C GLY A 184 1.40 -31.63 -2.94
N ARG A 185 1.95 -30.45 -2.63
CA ARG A 185 3.34 -30.08 -2.94
C ARG A 185 4.27 -30.55 -1.82
N SER A 186 5.59 -30.49 -2.05
CA SER A 186 6.59 -30.94 -1.06
C SER A 186 6.34 -30.28 0.31
N ALA A 187 6.28 -31.11 1.35
CA ALA A 187 6.08 -30.70 2.75
C ALA A 187 7.41 -30.65 3.52
N GLU A 188 8.54 -30.67 2.82
CA GLU A 188 9.85 -30.52 3.45
C GLU A 188 9.97 -29.13 4.07
N LYS A 189 10.43 -29.08 5.32
CA LYS A 189 10.68 -27.80 5.98
C LYS A 189 11.86 -27.11 5.30
N ILE A 190 11.73 -25.80 5.09
CA ILE A 190 12.79 -24.95 4.54
C ILE A 190 13.22 -23.97 5.64
N ASP A 191 14.52 -23.85 5.83
CA ASP A 191 15.10 -22.78 6.65
C ASP A 191 14.98 -21.46 5.88
N ALA A 192 14.28 -20.48 6.45
CA ALA A 192 14.06 -19.18 5.83
C ALA A 192 15.34 -18.36 5.60
N SER A 193 16.45 -18.73 6.25
CA SER A 193 17.77 -18.12 6.07
C SER A 193 18.64 -18.85 5.03
N ASP A 194 18.24 -20.06 4.60
CA ASP A 194 18.86 -20.76 3.47
C ASP A 194 18.33 -20.18 2.15
N MET A 195 19.01 -19.15 1.67
CA MET A 195 18.60 -18.42 0.47
C MET A 195 18.61 -19.28 -0.79
N ASP A 196 19.45 -20.32 -0.87
CA ASP A 196 19.46 -21.24 -2.01
C ASP A 196 18.19 -22.10 -2.02
N ALA A 197 17.80 -22.65 -0.86
CA ALA A 197 16.56 -23.40 -0.73
C ALA A 197 15.32 -22.53 -0.98
N VAL A 198 15.31 -21.30 -0.46
CA VAL A 198 14.25 -20.32 -0.70
C VAL A 198 14.15 -19.96 -2.18
N ASP A 199 15.29 -19.76 -2.86
CA ASP A 199 15.34 -19.42 -4.29
C ASP A 199 14.80 -20.55 -5.16
N VAL A 200 15.08 -21.82 -4.81
CA VAL A 200 14.50 -22.99 -5.48
C VAL A 200 12.98 -23.01 -5.32
N LEU A 201 12.48 -22.83 -4.10
CA LEU A 201 11.03 -22.79 -3.82
C LEU A 201 10.32 -21.68 -4.61
N ILE A 202 10.79 -20.44 -4.44
CA ILE A 202 10.19 -19.25 -5.04
C ILE A 202 10.35 -19.27 -6.56
N GLY A 203 11.50 -19.76 -7.06
CA GLY A 203 11.76 -19.97 -8.48
C GLY A 203 10.75 -20.92 -9.12
N GLY A 204 10.49 -22.07 -8.49
CA GLY A 204 9.49 -23.02 -8.96
C GLY A 204 8.08 -22.42 -9.04
N LEU A 205 7.65 -21.70 -8.00
CA LEU A 205 6.36 -21.00 -8.01
C LEU A 205 6.27 -19.94 -9.12
N ARG A 206 7.36 -19.21 -9.36
CA ARG A 206 7.44 -18.19 -10.42
C ARG A 206 7.39 -18.79 -11.82
N ASP A 207 8.03 -19.94 -12.03
CA ASP A 207 8.03 -20.64 -13.31
C ASP A 207 6.64 -21.21 -13.63
N GLU A 208 5.94 -21.73 -12.62
CA GLU A 208 4.54 -22.16 -12.76
C GLU A 208 3.61 -20.99 -13.04
N ALA A 209 3.79 -19.86 -12.35
CA ALA A 209 3.05 -18.63 -12.61
C ALA A 209 3.25 -18.17 -14.06
N SER A 210 4.47 -18.32 -14.60
CA SER A 210 4.80 -17.92 -15.98
C SER A 210 4.17 -18.82 -17.04
N LYS A 211 3.82 -20.07 -16.70
CA LYS A 211 3.16 -21.02 -17.61
C LYS A 211 1.63 -20.86 -17.66
N ALA A 212 1.05 -20.05 -16.77
CA ALA A 212 -0.38 -19.75 -16.79
C ALA A 212 -0.73 -18.98 -18.08
N ALA A 213 -1.80 -19.40 -18.75
CA ALA A 213 -2.34 -18.73 -19.93
C ALA A 213 -3.10 -17.46 -19.56
#